data_AF-K8XZL5-F1
#
_entry.id   AF-K8XZL5-F1
#
_cell.length_a   1.000
_cell.length_b   1.000
_cell.length_c   1.000
_cell.angle_alpha   90.00
_cell.angle_beta   90.00
_cell.angle_gamma   90.00
#
_symmetry.space_group_name_H-M   'P 1'
#
loop_
_entity.id
_entity.type
_entity.pdbx_description
1 polymer ?
#
loop_
_entity_poly.entity_id
_entity_poly.type
_entity_poly.pdbx_seq_one_letter_code
_entity_poly.pdbx_strand_id
1 'polypeptide(L)'
;IVYSNLFTGVHGNYLRGSIEAGGLDPNDLAHSDPSAMSFRGGTAKTKAWRDIWGSGQGIGTVRSVQPTAELVDRLVSEYAAAKSYLLAL
;
A
#
# COMPACT_ATOMS: atom_id res chain seq x y z
N ILE A 1 5.76 5.32 -1.72
CA ILE A 1 4.73 4.54 -2.44
C ILE A 1 5.11 4.51 -3.91
N VAL A 2 4.88 3.38 -4.59
CA VAL A 2 5.12 3.20 -6.03
C VAL A 2 3.80 2.84 -6.70
N TYR A 3 3.47 3.56 -7.78
CA TYR A 3 2.27 3.29 -8.57
C TYR A 3 2.66 2.43 -9.78
N SER A 4 2.10 1.23 -9.89
CA SER A 4 2.46 0.26 -10.94
C SER A 4 1.28 -0.64 -11.27
N ASN A 5 1.25 -1.20 -12.48
CA ASN A 5 0.29 -2.24 -12.85
C ASN A 5 0.93 -3.64 -12.91
N LEU A 6 2.23 -3.75 -12.62
CA LEU A 6 3.03 -4.96 -12.84
C LEU A 6 2.48 -6.20 -12.11
N PHE A 7 1.96 -6.01 -10.90
CA PHE A 7 1.67 -7.12 -9.99
C PHE A 7 0.27 -7.69 -10.14
N THR A 8 -0.70 -6.86 -10.54
CA THR A 8 -2.11 -7.25 -10.65
C THR A 8 -2.69 -7.06 -12.04
N GLY A 9 -1.92 -6.55 -13.01
CA GLY A 9 -2.40 -6.17 -14.34
C GLY A 9 -3.21 -4.86 -14.37
N VAL A 10 -3.78 -4.46 -13.24
CA VAL A 10 -4.38 -3.14 -12.99
C VAL A 10 -3.46 -2.28 -12.15
N HIS A 11 -3.53 -0.96 -12.33
CA HIS A 11 -2.74 -0.03 -11.55
C HIS A 11 -3.11 -0.03 -10.06
N GLY A 12 -2.10 -0.19 -9.21
CA GLY A 12 -2.21 -0.15 -7.76
C GLY A 12 -1.08 0.65 -7.11
N ASN A 13 -1.26 0.97 -5.83
CA ASN A 13 -0.26 1.63 -4.99
C ASN A 13 0.42 0.60 -4.08
N TYR A 14 1.76 0.54 -4.14
CA TYR A 14 2.55 -0.47 -3.43
C TYR A 14 3.63 0.16 -2.54
N LEU A 15 3.99 -0.56 -1.49
CA LEU A 15 5.12 -0.20 -0.63
C LEU A 15 6.43 -0.41 -1.37
N ARG A 16 7.19 0.68 -1.52
CA ARG A 16 8.54 0.65 -2.10
C ARG A 16 9.40 -0.44 -1.45
N GLY A 17 9.41 -0.50 -0.12
CA GLY A 17 10.19 -1.50 0.63
C GLY A 17 9.78 -2.95 0.33
N SER A 18 8.51 -3.24 0.05
CA SER A 18 8.09 -4.60 -0.33
C SER A 18 8.56 -4.99 -1.73
N ILE A 19 8.68 -4.02 -2.64
CA ILE A 19 9.19 -4.23 -4.00
C ILE A 19 10.69 -4.51 -3.96
N GLU A 20 11.44 -3.70 -3.20
CA GLU A 20 12.87 -3.88 -2.95
C GLU A 20 13.15 -5.23 -2.26
N ALA A 21 12.38 -5.59 -1.24
CA ALA A 21 12.48 -6.88 -0.57
C ALA A 21 12.15 -8.06 -1.50
N GLY A 22 11.29 -7.83 -2.51
CA GLY A 22 10.99 -8.79 -3.57
C GLY A 22 12.08 -8.92 -4.64
N GLY A 23 13.16 -8.15 -4.54
CA GLY A 23 14.30 -8.17 -5.47
C GLY A 23 14.08 -7.39 -6.76
N LEU A 24 13.11 -6.46 -6.78
CA LEU A 24 12.78 -5.63 -7.95
C LEU A 24 13.23 -4.19 -7.73
N ASP A 25 13.59 -3.48 -8.81
CA ASP A 25 13.88 -2.05 -8.75
C ASP A 25 12.56 -1.25 -8.81
N PRO A 26 12.16 -0.54 -7.74
CA PRO A 26 10.97 0.29 -7.74
C PRO A 26 11.00 1.48 -8.71
N ASN A 27 12.17 1.84 -9.26
CA ASN A 27 12.32 2.94 -10.22
C ASN A 27 12.37 2.45 -11.68
N ASP A 28 12.49 1.14 -11.91
CA ASP A 28 12.53 0.53 -13.24
C ASP A 28 11.64 -0.72 -13.29
N LEU A 29 10.38 -0.54 -12.90
CA LEU A 29 9.38 -1.61 -12.98
C LEU A 29 8.86 -1.72 -14.41
N ALA A 30 8.83 -2.95 -14.92
CA ALA A 30 8.14 -3.25 -16.16
C ALA A 30 6.65 -2.86 -16.07
N HIS A 31 6.08 -2.44 -17.20
CA HIS A 31 4.64 -2.28 -17.34
C HIS A 31 4.01 -3.61 -17.75
N SER A 32 2.94 -4.02 -17.05
CA SER A 32 2.12 -5.14 -17.54
C SER A 32 1.27 -4.67 -18.71
N ASP A 33 1.37 -5.39 -19.82
CA ASP A 33 0.42 -5.29 -20.93
C ASP A 33 -0.71 -6.31 -20.68
N PRO A 34 -1.97 -5.86 -20.46
CA PRO A 34 -3.11 -6.76 -20.28
C PRO A 34 -3.31 -7.74 -21.44
N SER A 35 -2.88 -7.38 -22.65
CA SER A 35 -3.00 -8.23 -23.85
C SER A 35 -1.96 -9.35 -23.92
N ALA A 36 -0.88 -9.25 -23.15
CA ALA A 36 0.20 -10.24 -23.07
C ALA A 36 0.03 -11.24 -21.90
N MET A 37 -1.11 -11.21 -21.19
CA MET A 37 -1.35 -12.01 -20.00
C MET A 37 -1.56 -13.49 -20.34
N SER A 38 -0.49 -14.29 -20.28
CA SER A 38 -0.55 -15.76 -20.36
C SER A 38 -0.71 -16.37 -18.97
N PHE A 39 -1.85 -17.03 -18.71
CA PHE A 39 -2.05 -17.88 -17.51
C PHE A 39 -1.24 -19.18 -17.54
N ARG A 40 -0.50 -19.46 -18.63
CA ARG A 40 0.35 -20.63 -18.79
C ARG A 40 1.81 -20.24 -18.59
N GLY A 41 2.32 -20.48 -17.37
CA GLY A 41 3.75 -20.59 -17.08
C GLY A 41 4.41 -19.31 -16.59
N GLY A 42 4.96 -19.37 -15.37
CA GLY A 42 5.81 -18.31 -14.84
C GLY A 42 6.38 -18.69 -13.48
N THR A 43 7.55 -19.32 -13.49
CA THR A 43 8.43 -19.61 -12.35
C THR A 43 9.04 -18.33 -11.75
N ALA A 44 8.24 -17.29 -11.52
CA ALA A 44 8.71 -16.10 -10.81
C ALA A 44 9.00 -16.48 -9.35
N LYS A 45 10.27 -16.36 -8.95
CA LYS A 45 10.82 -16.76 -7.64
C LYS A 45 10.27 -15.98 -6.45
N THR A 46 9.34 -15.06 -6.67
CA THR A 46 8.62 -14.29 -5.65
C THR A 46 7.14 -14.45 -5.94
N LYS A 47 6.36 -14.98 -4.98
CA LYS A 47 4.91 -15.03 -5.15
C LYS A 47 4.43 -13.59 -4.96
N ALA A 48 4.30 -12.84 -6.06
CA ALA A 48 3.98 -11.41 -6.04
C ALA A 48 2.78 -11.07 -5.13
N TRP A 49 1.79 -11.96 -5.08
CA TRP A 49 0.61 -11.81 -4.21
C TRP A 49 0.88 -11.90 -2.70
N ARG A 50 1.97 -12.56 -2.28
CA ARG A 50 2.37 -12.70 -0.87
C ARG A 50 3.40 -11.64 -0.47
N ASP A 51 4.34 -11.37 -1.37
CA ASP A 51 5.57 -10.65 -1.04
C ASP A 51 5.51 -9.15 -1.43
N ILE A 52 4.55 -8.74 -2.26
CA ILE A 52 4.35 -7.34 -2.66
C ILE A 52 3.12 -6.77 -1.95
N TRP A 53 3.31 -5.69 -1.19
CA TRP A 53 2.28 -5.17 -0.30
C TRP A 53 1.66 -3.88 -0.83
N GLY A 54 0.34 -3.87 -0.95
CA GLY A 54 -0.43 -2.66 -1.27
C GLY A 54 -0.42 -1.67 -0.11
N SER A 55 -0.34 -0.37 -0.41
CA SER A 55 -0.43 0.68 0.61
C SER A 55 -0.78 2.05 0.03
N GLY A 56 -1.52 2.84 0.80
CA GLY A 56 -1.86 4.22 0.46
C GLY A 56 -0.79 5.22 0.86
N GLN A 57 -0.89 6.45 0.34
CA GLN A 57 0.02 7.55 0.66
C GLN A 57 0.02 7.93 2.16
N GLY A 58 -1.06 7.61 2.87
CA GLY A 58 -1.17 7.85 4.31
C GLY A 58 -0.29 6.94 5.19
N ILE A 59 0.41 5.94 4.63
CA ILE A 59 1.16 4.97 5.46
C ILE A 59 2.22 5.61 6.38
N GLY A 60 2.77 6.77 5.99
CA GLY A 60 3.76 7.48 6.80
C GLY A 60 3.23 8.01 8.14
N THR A 61 1.91 8.03 8.35
CA THR A 61 1.28 8.43 9.62
C THR A 61 1.15 7.25 10.59
N VAL A 62 1.34 6.00 10.14
CA VAL A 62 1.31 4.81 10.99
C VAL A 62 2.63 4.70 11.74
N ARG A 63 2.61 4.88 13.07
CA ARG A 63 3.82 4.90 13.93
C ARG A 63 3.93 3.76 14.92
N SER A 64 2.84 3.01 15.13
CA SER A 64 2.80 1.93 16.11
C SER A 64 1.78 0.86 15.73
N VAL A 65 2.03 -0.36 16.20
CA VAL A 65 1.02 -1.43 16.26
C VAL A 65 0.31 -1.30 17.59
N GLN A 66 -1.02 -1.25 17.58
CA GLN A 66 -1.83 -1.09 18.78
C GLN A 66 -3.15 -1.88 18.64
N PRO A 67 -3.84 -2.20 19.75
CA PRO A 67 -5.17 -2.77 19.69
C PRO A 67 -6.14 -1.91 18.88
N THR A 68 -7.03 -2.55 18.12
CA THR A 68 -8.02 -1.84 17.30
C THR A 68 -8.88 -0.88 18.13
N ALA A 69 -9.26 -1.28 19.34
CA ALA A 69 -10.09 -0.46 20.24
C ALA A 69 -9.38 0.87 20.58
N GLU A 70 -8.12 0.83 20.98
CA GLU A 70 -7.34 2.02 21.31
C GLU A 70 -7.20 2.98 20.11
N LEU A 71 -7.00 2.44 18.90
CA LEU A 71 -6.93 3.24 17.69
C LEU A 71 -8.25 3.95 17.41
N VAL A 72 -9.37 3.24 17.52
CA VAL A 72 -10.71 3.80 17.30
C VAL A 72 -11.02 4.88 18.33
N ASP A 73 -10.76 4.61 19.62
CA ASP A 73 -11.00 5.57 20.70
C ASP A 73 -10.21 6.86 20.50
N ARG A 74 -8.93 6.73 20.10
CA ARG A 74 -8.08 7.88 19.76
C ARG A 74 -8.65 8.68 18.60
N LEU A 75 -9.06 8.03 17.50
CA LEU A 75 -9.62 8.71 16.34
C LEU A 75 -10.91 9.46 16.67
N VAL A 76 -11.78 8.88 17.51
CA VAL A 76 -13.02 9.53 17.98
C VAL A 76 -12.70 10.78 18.79
N SER A 77 -11.74 10.69 19.71
CA SER A 77 -11.30 11.82 20.53
C SER A 77 -10.68 12.95 19.70
N GLU A 78 -9.76 12.62 18.79
CA GLU A 78 -9.10 13.57 17.89
C GLU A 78 -10.10 14.29 16.97
N TYR A 79 -11.08 13.56 16.44
CA TYR A 79 -12.15 14.14 15.63
C TYR A 79 -13.02 15.13 16.44
N ALA A 80 -13.44 14.75 17.64
CA ALA A 80 -14.24 15.62 18.50
C ALA A 80 -13.47 16.91 18.86
N ALA A 81 -12.19 16.79 19.19
CA ALA A 81 -11.33 17.93 19.47
C ALA A 81 -11.18 18.87 18.25
N ALA A 82 -10.94 18.31 17.06
CA ALA A 82 -10.83 19.08 15.83
C ALA A 82 -12.14 19.79 15.48
N LYS A 83 -13.29 19.12 15.67
CA LYS A 83 -14.61 19.72 15.47
C LYS A 83 -14.87 20.88 16.42
N SER A 84 -14.58 20.70 17.72
CA SER A 84 -14.73 21.77 18.71
C SER A 84 -13.83 22.96 18.41
N TYR A 85 -12.58 22.71 18.00
CA TYR A 85 -11.65 23.76 17.59
C TYR A 85 -12.19 24.56 16.39
N LEU A 86 -12.67 23.86 15.34
CA LEU A 86 -13.24 24.50 14.15
C LEU A 86 -14.45 25.39 14.47
N LEU A 87 -15.32 24.95 15.40
CA LEU A 87 -16.50 25.71 15.82
C LEU A 87 -16.19 26.94 16.69
N ALA A 88 -14.98 27.01 17.24
CA ALA A 88 -14.51 28.12 18.06
C ALA A 88 -13.73 29.18 17.26
N LEU A 89 -13.48 28.93 15.98
CA LEU A 89 -12.93 29.91 15.02
C LEU A 89 -14.05 30.84 14.50
#